data_AF-A8TC19-F1
#
_entry.id   AF-A8TC19-F1
#
_cell.length_a   1.000
_cell.length_b   1.000
_cell.length_c   1.000
_cell.angle_alpha   90.00
_cell.angle_beta   90.00
_cell.angle_gamma   90.00
#
_symmetry.space_group_name_H-M   'P 1'
#
loop_
_entity.id
_entity.type
_entity.pdbx_description
1 polymer ?
#
loop_
_entity_poly.entity_id
_entity_poly.type
_entity_poly.pdbx_seq_one_letter_code
_entity_poly.pdbx_strand_id
1 'polypeptide(L)'
;EGELEESGIPASLVAKFLDERGIVVEKTGPYNLLFLFSIGIDKSKAMQLLRGLTEFKRGYDLNLTIKSFLPSLYNEDPSFYEGMRVQELAQAIHDLTKKYNLPELMYKAFDVLPEMKVTPHAAWQEELRGNIEEVKLEEMVGRVSANMILPYPPGVPLVLPGEMVTQESRPVLDFLEMLCDIGAHYPGFETDIHGLYQQKDGSYTVKVLKN
;
A
#
# COMPACT_ATOMS: atom_id res chain seq x y z
N GLU A 1 12.22 -12.20 15.18
CA GLU A 1 12.68 -10.99 15.90
C GLU A 1 12.28 -9.68 15.20
N GLY A 2 11.36 -9.71 14.22
CA GLY A 2 10.90 -8.51 13.51
C GLY A 2 11.81 -8.05 12.36
N GLU A 3 12.99 -8.66 12.22
CA GLU A 3 13.92 -8.40 11.14
C GLU A 3 13.51 -9.09 9.82
N LEU A 4 13.78 -8.41 8.71
CA LEU A 4 13.55 -8.95 7.37
C LEU A 4 14.68 -9.92 6.98
N GLU A 5 14.31 -11.08 6.47
CA GLU A 5 15.26 -12.09 5.97
C GLU A 5 15.99 -11.63 4.68
N GLU A 6 16.93 -12.42 4.17
CA GLU A 6 17.63 -12.12 2.91
C GLU A 6 16.73 -12.25 1.68
N SER A 7 15.79 -13.20 1.71
CA SER A 7 14.80 -13.38 0.66
C SER A 7 13.41 -13.40 1.24
N GLY A 8 12.42 -13.01 0.42
CA GLY A 8 11.05 -12.96 0.86
C GLY A 8 10.08 -12.92 -0.31
N ILE A 9 8.85 -13.37 -0.07
CA ILE A 9 7.76 -13.31 -1.03
C ILE A 9 6.73 -12.30 -0.49
N PRO A 10 6.65 -11.09 -1.04
CA PRO A 10 5.64 -10.11 -0.65
C PRO A 10 4.24 -10.68 -0.83
N ALA A 11 3.37 -10.45 0.16
CA ALA A 11 2.01 -10.99 0.14
C ALA A 11 1.16 -10.41 -0.99
N SER A 12 1.48 -9.21 -1.48
CA SER A 12 0.85 -8.61 -2.68
C SER A 12 0.97 -9.49 -3.92
N LEU A 13 2.13 -10.16 -4.11
CA LEU A 13 2.34 -11.08 -5.23
C LEU A 13 1.44 -12.31 -5.12
N VAL A 14 1.30 -12.85 -3.90
CA VAL A 14 0.41 -13.98 -3.62
C VAL A 14 -1.05 -13.58 -3.82
N ALA A 15 -1.44 -12.39 -3.37
CA ALA A 15 -2.78 -11.85 -3.52
C ALA A 15 -3.18 -11.73 -5.00
N LYS A 16 -2.32 -11.14 -5.85
CA LYS A 16 -2.57 -11.08 -7.30
C LYS A 16 -2.74 -12.47 -7.93
N PHE A 17 -1.93 -13.45 -7.52
CA PHE A 17 -2.03 -14.81 -8.07
C PHE A 17 -3.33 -15.53 -7.68
N LEU A 18 -3.79 -15.29 -6.45
CA LEU A 18 -5.05 -15.82 -5.95
C LEU A 18 -6.24 -15.14 -6.63
N ASP A 19 -6.16 -13.84 -6.90
CA ASP A 19 -7.19 -13.06 -7.60
C ASP A 19 -7.46 -13.60 -9.01
N GLU A 20 -6.41 -13.96 -9.78
CA GLU A 20 -6.56 -14.61 -11.10
C GLU A 20 -7.32 -15.94 -11.06
N ARG A 21 -7.42 -16.57 -9.87
CA ARG A 21 -8.16 -17.82 -9.62
C ARG A 21 -9.50 -17.58 -8.94
N GLY A 22 -9.93 -16.32 -8.85
CA GLY A 22 -11.19 -15.89 -8.23
C GLY A 22 -11.19 -16.04 -6.70
N ILE A 23 -10.01 -16.08 -6.07
CA ILE A 23 -9.86 -16.16 -4.62
C ILE A 23 -9.52 -14.75 -4.11
N VAL A 24 -10.52 -14.09 -3.53
CA VAL A 24 -10.36 -12.75 -2.97
C VAL A 24 -9.67 -12.83 -1.61
N VAL A 25 -8.63 -12.03 -1.42
CA VAL A 25 -7.98 -11.81 -0.12
C VAL A 25 -8.65 -10.60 0.53
N GLU A 26 -9.13 -10.75 1.77
CA GLU A 26 -9.86 -9.67 2.46
C GLU A 26 -8.93 -8.51 2.84
N LYS A 27 -7.74 -8.84 3.34
CA LYS A 27 -6.72 -7.85 3.71
C LYS A 27 -5.34 -8.39 3.38
N THR A 28 -4.58 -7.58 2.66
CA THR A 28 -3.18 -7.86 2.31
C THR A 28 -2.30 -6.83 3.00
N GLY A 29 -1.35 -7.27 3.83
CA GLY A 29 -0.25 -6.43 4.30
C GLY A 29 1.05 -6.78 3.56
N PRO A 30 2.21 -6.35 4.06
CA PRO A 30 3.50 -6.64 3.41
C PRO A 30 3.80 -8.14 3.31
N TYR A 31 3.54 -8.91 4.38
CA TYR A 31 3.85 -10.35 4.48
C TYR A 31 2.74 -11.18 5.13
N ASN A 32 1.50 -10.67 5.11
CA ASN A 32 0.34 -11.37 5.66
C ASN A 32 -0.89 -11.23 4.76
N LEU A 33 -1.71 -12.27 4.76
CA LEU A 33 -2.99 -12.36 4.04
C LEU A 33 -4.08 -12.73 5.04
N LEU A 34 -5.24 -12.09 4.96
CA LEU A 34 -6.42 -12.39 5.76
C LEU A 34 -7.50 -13.06 4.90
N PHE A 35 -8.01 -14.19 5.38
CA PHE A 35 -9.16 -14.89 4.80
C PHE A 35 -10.25 -15.05 5.84
N LEU A 36 -11.48 -14.68 5.49
CA LEU A 36 -12.64 -14.81 6.37
C LEU A 36 -13.38 -16.13 6.10
N PHE A 37 -13.28 -17.07 7.04
CA PHE A 37 -14.04 -18.32 7.01
C PHE A 37 -15.45 -18.10 7.59
N SER A 38 -16.30 -17.43 6.82
CA SER A 38 -17.69 -17.19 7.17
C SER A 38 -18.60 -18.40 6.90
N ILE A 39 -19.88 -18.30 7.27
CA ILE A 39 -20.90 -19.36 7.02
C ILE A 39 -21.01 -19.69 5.52
N GLY A 40 -20.68 -18.74 4.63
CA GLY A 40 -20.68 -18.93 3.18
C GLY A 40 -19.43 -19.63 2.61
N ILE A 41 -18.46 -19.98 3.46
CA ILE A 41 -17.25 -20.72 3.09
C ILE A 41 -17.45 -22.19 3.43
N ASP A 42 -17.63 -22.99 2.39
CA ASP A 42 -17.74 -24.44 2.51
C ASP A 42 -16.37 -25.13 2.30
N LYS A 43 -16.36 -26.46 2.42
CA LYS A 43 -15.18 -27.28 2.19
C LYS A 43 -14.61 -27.10 0.77
N SER A 44 -15.46 -26.82 -0.22
CA SER A 44 -15.02 -26.65 -1.61
C SER A 44 -14.15 -25.42 -1.77
N LYS A 45 -14.61 -24.27 -1.26
CA LYS A 45 -13.85 -23.01 -1.26
C LYS A 45 -12.56 -23.11 -0.45
N ALA A 46 -12.60 -23.78 0.71
CA ALA A 46 -11.41 -24.03 1.50
C ALA A 46 -10.35 -24.86 0.73
N MET A 47 -10.80 -25.90 0.01
CA MET A 47 -9.91 -26.70 -0.84
C MET A 47 -9.39 -25.92 -2.06
N GLN A 48 -10.19 -25.02 -2.63
CA GLN A 48 -9.77 -24.12 -3.72
C GLN A 48 -8.64 -23.19 -3.25
N LEU A 49 -8.77 -22.58 -2.06
CA LEU A 49 -7.70 -21.78 -1.46
C LEU A 49 -6.43 -22.61 -1.23
N LEU A 50 -6.56 -23.78 -0.60
CA LEU A 50 -5.41 -24.64 -0.32
C LEU A 50 -4.68 -25.04 -1.62
N ARG A 51 -5.45 -25.37 -2.67
CA ARG A 51 -4.90 -25.67 -4.00
C ARG A 51 -4.25 -24.45 -4.63
N GLY A 52 -4.85 -23.27 -4.52
CA GLY A 52 -4.28 -22.01 -5.02
C GLY A 52 -2.91 -21.74 -4.39
N LEU A 53 -2.77 -21.93 -3.08
CA LEU A 53 -1.50 -21.76 -2.37
C LEU A 53 -0.43 -22.79 -2.77
N THR A 54 -0.81 -24.06 -2.96
CA THR A 54 0.16 -25.08 -3.42
C THR A 54 0.56 -24.87 -4.88
N GLU A 55 -0.37 -24.43 -5.74
CA GLU A 55 -0.08 -24.05 -7.13
C GLU A 55 0.82 -22.81 -7.21
N PHE A 56 0.58 -21.80 -6.36
CA PHE A 56 1.46 -20.63 -6.23
C PHE A 56 2.88 -21.09 -5.94
N LYS A 57 3.08 -21.87 -4.87
CA LYS A 57 4.40 -22.35 -4.49
C LYS A 57 5.06 -23.17 -5.59
N ARG A 58 4.32 -24.08 -6.24
CA ARG A 58 4.84 -24.87 -7.36
C ARG A 58 5.31 -23.98 -8.53
N GLY A 59 4.53 -22.97 -8.90
CA GLY A 59 4.90 -22.06 -9.99
C GLY A 59 6.07 -21.14 -9.61
N TYR A 60 6.13 -20.72 -8.34
CA TYR A 60 7.25 -19.97 -7.78
C TYR A 60 8.55 -20.78 -7.80
N ASP A 61 8.51 -22.03 -7.36
CA ASP A 61 9.68 -22.92 -7.30
C ASP A 61 10.19 -23.30 -8.71
N LEU A 62 9.30 -23.39 -9.70
CA LEU A 62 9.65 -23.56 -11.12
C LEU A 62 10.16 -22.28 -11.79
N ASN A 63 10.14 -21.16 -11.06
CA ASN A 63 10.55 -19.83 -11.51
C ASN A 63 9.92 -19.44 -12.86
N LEU A 64 8.59 -19.60 -12.97
CA LEU A 64 7.83 -19.28 -14.17
C LEU A 64 7.96 -17.79 -14.57
N THR A 65 7.79 -17.49 -15.86
CA THR A 65 7.75 -16.10 -16.34
C THR A 65 6.47 -15.41 -15.88
N ILE A 66 6.53 -14.09 -15.65
CA ILE A 66 5.34 -13.30 -15.24
C ILE A 66 4.19 -13.50 -16.23
N LYS A 67 4.47 -13.51 -17.53
CA LYS A 67 3.48 -13.82 -18.58
C LYS A 67 2.69 -15.11 -18.37
N SER A 68 3.32 -16.16 -17.83
CA SER A 68 2.67 -17.46 -17.58
C SER A 68 2.15 -17.60 -16.15
N PHE A 69 2.76 -16.90 -15.20
CA PHE A 69 2.46 -17.00 -13.77
C PHE A 69 1.36 -16.04 -13.33
N LEU A 70 1.37 -14.81 -13.88
CA LEU A 70 0.43 -13.71 -13.65
C LEU A 70 0.10 -12.98 -14.97
N PRO A 71 -0.70 -13.58 -15.88
CA PRO A 71 -1.05 -12.96 -17.15
C PRO A 71 -1.76 -11.60 -17.01
N SER A 72 -2.57 -11.40 -15.97
CA SER A 72 -3.26 -10.13 -15.74
C SER A 72 -2.27 -9.01 -15.45
N LEU A 73 -1.28 -9.26 -14.58
CA LEU A 73 -0.20 -8.32 -14.28
C LEU A 73 0.66 -8.04 -15.52
N TYR A 74 1.00 -9.07 -16.29
CA TYR A 74 1.75 -8.91 -17.54
C TYR A 74 1.02 -7.99 -18.53
N ASN A 75 -0.30 -8.03 -18.58
CA ASN A 75 -1.09 -7.20 -19.49
C ASN A 75 -1.17 -5.72 -19.06
N GLU A 76 -0.82 -5.39 -17.82
CA GLU A 76 -0.77 -3.99 -17.36
C GLU A 76 0.41 -3.24 -18.00
N ASP A 77 1.58 -3.87 -18.08
CA ASP A 77 2.71 -3.39 -18.87
C ASP A 77 3.52 -4.56 -19.46
N PRO A 78 3.17 -5.02 -20.68
CA PRO A 78 3.87 -6.12 -21.32
C PRO A 78 5.34 -5.84 -21.60
N SER A 79 5.71 -4.57 -21.79
CA SER A 79 7.09 -4.18 -22.11
C SER A 79 7.99 -4.27 -20.89
N PHE A 80 7.47 -3.89 -19.71
CA PHE A 80 8.16 -3.97 -18.43
C PHE A 80 8.32 -5.42 -17.96
N TYR A 81 7.27 -6.23 -18.11
CA TYR A 81 7.24 -7.62 -17.62
C TYR A 81 7.75 -8.67 -18.62
N GLU A 82 8.20 -8.28 -19.82
CA GLU A 82 8.72 -9.21 -20.82
C GLU A 82 9.99 -9.91 -20.33
N GLY A 83 10.00 -11.24 -20.36
CA GLY A 83 11.14 -12.05 -19.91
C GLY A 83 11.35 -12.13 -18.40
N MET A 84 10.72 -11.26 -17.61
CA MET A 84 10.81 -11.24 -16.15
C MET A 84 10.24 -12.53 -15.55
N ARG A 85 10.89 -13.02 -14.50
CA ARG A 85 10.46 -14.23 -13.77
C ARG A 85 9.91 -13.91 -12.38
N VAL A 86 9.10 -14.82 -11.85
CA VAL A 86 8.41 -14.63 -10.57
C VAL A 86 9.37 -14.45 -9.39
N GLN A 87 10.49 -15.17 -9.33
CA GLN A 87 11.44 -15.03 -8.22
C GLN A 87 12.18 -13.69 -8.29
N GLU A 88 12.47 -13.20 -9.50
CA GLU A 88 13.09 -11.90 -9.72
C GLU A 88 12.17 -10.78 -9.24
N LEU A 89 10.89 -10.82 -9.64
CA LEU A 89 9.89 -9.84 -9.19
C LEU A 89 9.71 -9.87 -7.67
N ALA A 90 9.59 -11.07 -7.08
CA ALA A 90 9.43 -11.21 -5.63
C ALA A 90 10.61 -10.64 -4.86
N GLN A 91 11.83 -10.96 -5.29
CA GLN A 91 13.04 -10.45 -4.66
C GLN A 91 13.18 -8.95 -4.83
N ALA A 92 12.86 -8.41 -6.01
CA ALA A 92 13.01 -6.97 -6.26
C ALA A 92 12.04 -6.12 -5.40
N ILE A 93 10.80 -6.56 -5.22
CA ILE A 93 9.84 -5.92 -4.30
C ILE A 93 10.29 -6.11 -2.83
N HIS A 94 10.82 -7.29 -2.47
CA HIS A 94 11.37 -7.54 -1.14
C HIS A 94 12.57 -6.63 -0.83
N ASP A 95 13.47 -6.44 -1.78
CA ASP A 95 14.65 -5.58 -1.66
C ASP A 95 14.26 -4.12 -1.49
N LEU A 96 13.22 -3.63 -2.18
CA LEU A 96 12.66 -2.30 -1.90
C LEU A 96 12.13 -2.21 -0.47
N THR A 97 11.39 -3.24 -0.02
CA THR A 97 10.86 -3.29 1.35
C THR A 97 11.99 -3.22 2.39
N LYS A 98 13.13 -3.87 2.12
CA LYS A 98 14.34 -3.82 2.96
C LYS A 98 15.04 -2.47 2.87
N LYS A 99 15.22 -1.92 1.66
CA LYS A 99 15.86 -0.62 1.42
C LYS A 99 15.20 0.48 2.25
N TYR A 100 13.87 0.47 2.31
CA TYR A 100 13.08 1.45 3.06
C TYR A 100 12.82 1.06 4.51
N ASN A 101 13.23 -0.14 4.93
CA ASN A 101 12.94 -0.70 6.25
C ASN A 101 11.46 -0.50 6.64
N LEU A 102 10.57 -0.88 5.71
CA LEU A 102 9.13 -0.59 5.76
C LEU A 102 8.50 -0.95 7.12
N PRO A 103 8.80 -2.09 7.77
CA PRO A 103 8.21 -2.43 9.06
C PRO A 103 8.55 -1.42 10.16
N GLU A 104 9.80 -0.95 10.25
CA GLU A 104 10.22 0.03 11.25
C GLU A 104 9.62 1.40 10.96
N LEU A 105 9.57 1.79 9.68
CA LEU A 105 9.06 3.07 9.25
C LEU A 105 7.54 3.16 9.47
N MET A 106 6.82 2.08 9.14
CA MET A 106 5.40 1.92 9.46
C MET A 106 5.17 1.98 10.98
N TYR A 107 5.98 1.28 11.78
CA TYR A 107 5.85 1.33 13.24
C TYR A 107 6.00 2.77 13.77
N LYS A 108 7.06 3.47 13.35
CA LYS A 108 7.31 4.87 13.74
C LYS A 108 6.20 5.84 13.30
N ALA A 109 5.65 5.64 12.11
CA ALA A 109 4.58 6.47 11.58
C ALA A 109 3.29 6.40 12.42
N PHE A 110 3.02 5.25 13.04
CA PHE A 110 1.84 5.06 13.90
C PHE A 110 2.12 5.24 15.40
N ASP A 111 3.39 5.39 15.80
CA ASP A 111 3.78 5.59 17.21
C ASP A 111 3.64 7.06 17.64
N VAL A 112 3.89 8.00 16.72
CA VAL A 112 3.75 9.45 16.98
C VAL A 112 2.54 9.99 16.24
N LEU A 113 1.51 10.38 17.00
CA LEU A 113 0.31 10.98 16.43
C LEU A 113 0.57 12.40 15.90
N PRO A 114 0.01 12.75 14.74
CA PRO A 114 -0.10 14.14 14.31
C PRO A 114 -0.79 15.03 15.37
N GLU A 115 -0.53 16.33 15.34
CA GLU A 115 -1.11 17.26 16.31
C GLU A 115 -2.51 17.70 15.88
N MET A 116 -3.54 17.44 16.71
CA MET A 116 -4.90 17.93 16.45
C MET A 116 -4.98 19.45 16.67
N LYS A 117 -5.01 20.22 15.58
CA LYS A 117 -5.13 21.70 15.62
C LYS A 117 -6.57 22.17 15.70
N VAL A 118 -7.47 21.49 15.00
CA VAL A 118 -8.91 21.72 15.04
C VAL A 118 -9.61 20.38 15.07
N THR A 119 -10.86 20.36 15.50
CA THR A 119 -11.65 19.13 15.45
C THR A 119 -11.98 18.76 14.00
N PRO A 120 -12.18 17.48 13.66
CA PRO A 120 -12.61 17.08 12.33
C PRO A 120 -13.87 17.80 11.86
N HIS A 121 -14.79 18.11 12.78
CA HIS A 121 -15.97 18.91 12.48
C HIS A 121 -15.62 20.32 12.03
N ALA A 122 -14.70 21.00 12.72
CA ALA A 122 -14.26 22.34 12.35
C ALA A 122 -13.51 22.35 11.02
N ALA A 123 -12.62 21.38 10.78
CA ALA A 123 -11.95 21.21 9.49
C ALA A 123 -12.96 21.03 8.34
N TRP A 124 -14.00 20.21 8.57
CA TRP A 124 -15.08 20.01 7.61
C TRP A 124 -15.89 21.30 7.34
N GLN A 125 -16.12 22.15 8.35
CA GLN A 125 -16.77 23.45 8.14
C GLN A 125 -15.92 24.38 7.25
N GLU A 126 -14.59 24.35 7.37
CA GLU A 126 -13.70 25.11 6.49
C GLU A 126 -13.71 24.56 5.06
N GLU A 127 -13.73 23.23 4.90
CA GLU A 127 -13.87 22.59 3.59
C GLU A 127 -15.19 22.99 2.89
N LEU A 128 -16.31 23.00 3.60
CA LEU A 128 -17.60 23.47 3.08
C LEU A 128 -17.59 24.95 2.66
N ARG A 129 -16.74 25.77 3.26
CA ARG A 129 -16.55 27.19 2.90
C ARG A 129 -15.61 27.38 1.71
N GLY A 130 -14.97 26.32 1.22
CA GLY A 130 -13.95 26.40 0.18
C GLY A 130 -12.60 26.93 0.68
N ASN A 131 -12.38 26.89 1.99
CA ASN A 131 -11.13 27.32 2.64
C ASN A 131 -10.08 26.22 2.65
N ILE A 132 -9.94 25.52 1.51
CA ILE A 132 -8.95 24.47 1.30
C ILE A 132 -8.10 24.76 0.06
N GLU A 133 -6.90 24.20 0.04
CA GLU A 133 -6.02 24.18 -1.12
C GLU A 133 -5.32 22.82 -1.23
N GLU A 134 -4.82 22.52 -2.42
CA GLU A 134 -3.98 21.35 -2.66
C GLU A 134 -2.51 21.77 -2.62
N VAL A 135 -1.73 21.05 -1.81
CA VAL A 135 -0.28 21.22 -1.72
C VAL A 135 0.40 19.91 -2.06
N LYS A 136 1.68 19.97 -2.42
CA LYS A 136 2.46 18.74 -2.62
C LYS A 136 2.60 17.98 -1.31
N LEU A 137 2.74 16.66 -1.39
CA LEU A 137 2.92 15.80 -0.22
C LEU A 137 4.10 16.27 0.65
N GLU A 138 5.23 16.63 0.04
CA GLU A 138 6.43 17.14 0.71
C GLU A 138 6.19 18.45 1.48
N GLU A 139 5.15 19.21 1.12
CA GLU A 139 4.78 20.50 1.71
C GLU A 139 3.71 20.37 2.81
N MET A 140 3.28 19.15 3.16
CA MET A 140 2.20 18.94 4.13
C MET A 140 2.59 19.28 5.58
N VAL A 141 3.89 19.28 5.89
CA VAL A 141 4.37 19.53 7.26
C VAL A 141 4.03 20.95 7.68
N GLY A 142 3.39 21.10 8.84
CA GLY A 142 2.92 22.38 9.34
C GLY A 142 1.60 22.86 8.70
N ARG A 143 0.97 22.04 7.86
CA ARG A 143 -0.35 22.32 7.27
C ARG A 143 -1.43 21.46 7.93
N VAL A 144 -2.61 22.03 8.14
CA VAL A 144 -3.75 21.30 8.72
C VAL A 144 -4.45 20.50 7.63
N SER A 145 -4.50 19.18 7.77
CA SER A 145 -5.15 18.30 6.80
C SER A 145 -6.65 18.58 6.72
N ALA A 146 -7.17 18.74 5.50
CA ALA A 146 -8.60 18.89 5.27
C ALA A 146 -9.31 17.53 5.20
N ASN A 147 -8.61 16.51 4.69
CA ASN A 147 -9.17 15.17 4.53
C ASN A 147 -8.41 14.12 5.35
N MET A 148 -9.03 12.96 5.50
CA MET A 148 -8.40 11.80 6.12
C MET A 148 -7.37 11.19 5.15
N ILE A 149 -6.17 10.90 5.65
CA ILE A 149 -5.15 10.14 4.92
C ILE A 149 -5.14 8.71 5.46
N LEU A 150 -5.38 7.75 4.58
CA LEU A 150 -5.55 6.33 4.90
C LEU A 150 -4.74 5.49 3.90
N PRO A 151 -3.50 5.10 4.24
CA PRO A 151 -2.65 4.27 3.39
C PRO A 151 -2.95 2.77 3.53
N TYR A 152 -2.81 2.05 2.41
CA TYR A 152 -2.82 0.58 2.36
C TYR A 152 -1.45 0.05 1.89
N PRO A 153 -0.72 -0.71 2.72
CA PRO A 153 -0.98 -1.08 4.13
C PRO A 153 -0.72 0.08 5.12
N PRO A 154 -1.25 0.03 6.37
CA PRO A 154 -1.99 -1.07 7.00
C PRO A 154 -3.52 -0.95 6.90
N GLY A 155 -4.06 0.08 6.22
CA GLY A 155 -5.49 0.30 6.09
C GLY A 155 -6.15 0.80 7.38
N VAL A 156 -5.43 1.62 8.15
CA VAL A 156 -5.94 2.35 9.32
C VAL A 156 -5.61 3.84 9.17
N PRO A 157 -6.46 4.77 9.66
CA PRO A 157 -6.26 6.19 9.46
C PRO A 157 -4.91 6.64 10.03
N LEU A 158 -4.11 7.31 9.19
CA LEU A 158 -2.81 7.85 9.56
C LEU A 158 -2.88 9.33 9.92
N VAL A 159 -3.72 10.09 9.21
CA VAL A 159 -4.01 11.50 9.51
C VAL A 159 -5.52 11.72 9.42
N LEU A 160 -6.08 12.39 10.42
CA LEU A 160 -7.49 12.78 10.44
C LEU A 160 -7.68 14.25 9.98
N PRO A 161 -8.87 14.62 9.50
CA PRO A 161 -9.19 16.03 9.24
C PRO A 161 -8.97 16.88 10.49
N GLY A 162 -8.27 17.99 10.35
CA GLY A 162 -7.95 18.90 11.46
C GLY A 162 -6.63 18.60 12.18
N GLU A 163 -5.98 17.48 11.86
CA GLU A 163 -4.62 17.18 12.32
C GLU A 163 -3.55 17.84 11.45
N MET A 164 -2.41 18.10 12.05
CA MET A 164 -1.24 18.70 11.42
C MET A 164 -0.02 17.80 11.65
N VAL A 165 0.65 17.41 10.56
CA VAL A 165 1.94 16.72 10.66
C VAL A 165 2.99 17.74 11.08
N THR A 166 3.66 17.49 12.20
CA THR A 166 4.71 18.34 12.75
C THR A 166 6.10 17.76 12.48
N GLN A 167 7.15 18.42 12.95
CA GLN A 167 8.50 17.86 12.91
C GLN A 167 8.64 16.63 13.83
N GLU A 168 7.86 16.56 14.91
CA GLU A 168 7.87 15.40 15.82
C GLU A 168 7.19 14.19 15.16
N SER A 169 6.09 14.42 14.43
CA SER A 169 5.39 13.37 13.67
C SER A 169 5.89 13.26 12.22
N ARG A 170 7.11 13.71 11.91
CA ARG A 170 7.72 13.62 10.57
C ARG A 170 7.73 12.20 9.99
N PRO A 171 7.89 11.11 10.77
CA PRO A 171 7.81 9.75 10.25
C PRO A 171 6.51 9.43 9.50
N VAL A 172 5.41 10.16 9.77
CA VAL A 172 4.15 10.06 9.00
C VAL A 172 4.36 10.42 7.53
N LEU A 173 5.04 11.54 7.26
CA LEU A 173 5.34 11.97 5.90
C LEU A 173 6.32 11.00 5.23
N ASP A 174 7.39 10.62 5.94
CA ASP A 174 8.40 9.71 5.40
C ASP A 174 7.78 8.37 4.99
N PHE A 175 6.75 7.91 5.72
CA PHE A 175 5.99 6.71 5.38
C PHE A 175 5.14 6.86 4.12
N LEU A 176 4.46 8.00 3.96
CA LEU A 176 3.67 8.28 2.77
C LEU A 176 4.55 8.42 1.53
N GLU A 177 5.67 9.14 1.62
CA GLU A 177 6.63 9.29 0.52
C GLU A 177 7.22 7.95 0.09
N MET A 178 7.56 7.09 1.06
CA MET A 178 8.05 5.75 0.80
C MET A 178 7.02 4.89 0.07
N LEU A 179 5.75 4.92 0.50
CA LEU A 179 4.68 4.21 -0.19
C LEU A 179 4.54 4.68 -1.64
N CYS A 180 4.46 6.00 -1.86
CA CYS A 180 4.41 6.59 -3.20
C CYS A 180 5.59 6.14 -4.09
N ASP A 181 6.80 6.05 -3.52
CA ASP A 181 7.98 5.61 -4.27
C ASP A 181 7.92 4.11 -4.62
N ILE A 182 7.51 3.24 -3.70
CA ILE A 182 7.31 1.81 -3.99
C ILE A 182 6.28 1.63 -5.11
N GLY A 183 5.16 2.36 -5.03
CA GLY A 183 4.09 2.29 -6.02
C GLY A 183 4.51 2.75 -7.42
N ALA A 184 5.53 3.59 -7.54
CA ALA A 184 6.02 4.09 -8.82
C ALA A 184 6.96 3.11 -9.55
N HIS A 185 7.58 2.15 -8.85
CA HIS A 185 8.61 1.27 -9.44
C HIS A 185 8.05 0.03 -10.15
N TYR A 186 6.88 -0.46 -9.76
CA TYR A 186 6.33 -1.73 -10.27
C TYR A 186 4.86 -1.55 -10.70
N PRO A 187 4.58 -1.48 -12.01
CA PRO A 187 3.20 -1.39 -12.53
C PRO A 187 2.32 -2.50 -11.96
N GLY A 188 1.18 -2.15 -11.38
CA GLY A 188 0.28 -3.08 -10.71
C GLY A 188 0.48 -3.23 -9.21
N PHE A 189 1.58 -2.71 -8.67
CA PHE A 189 1.82 -2.62 -7.23
C PHE A 189 1.72 -1.18 -6.75
N GLU A 190 0.91 -0.37 -7.41
CA GLU A 190 0.65 1.01 -7.00
C GLU A 190 0.13 1.04 -5.58
N THR A 191 0.64 1.98 -4.79
CA THR A 191 0.16 2.17 -3.42
C THR A 191 -1.17 2.90 -3.42
N ASP A 192 -2.16 2.25 -2.83
CA ASP A 192 -3.49 2.81 -2.62
C ASP A 192 -3.49 3.63 -1.32
N ILE A 193 -3.49 4.95 -1.46
CA ILE A 193 -3.51 5.88 -0.34
C ILE A 193 -4.71 6.82 -0.52
N HIS A 194 -5.77 6.55 0.23
CA HIS A 194 -6.92 7.44 0.24
C HIS A 194 -6.53 8.78 0.87
N GLY A 195 -6.94 9.88 0.24
CA GLY A 195 -6.62 11.24 0.68
C GLY A 195 -5.38 11.85 0.03
N LEU A 196 -4.61 11.05 -0.73
CA LEU A 196 -3.58 11.53 -1.65
C LEU A 196 -4.10 11.48 -3.08
N TYR A 197 -3.69 12.47 -3.88
CA TYR A 197 -4.11 12.58 -5.28
C TYR A 197 -2.88 12.55 -6.18
N GLN A 198 -2.77 11.52 -7.01
CA GLN A 198 -1.70 11.40 -7.99
C GLN A 198 -1.93 12.41 -9.13
N GLN A 199 -0.90 13.18 -9.43
CA GLN A 199 -0.87 14.17 -10.50
C GLN A 199 -0.32 13.56 -11.78
N LYS A 200 -0.51 14.27 -12.91
CA LYS A 200 -0.07 13.79 -14.24
C LYS A 200 1.44 13.63 -14.38
N ASP A 201 2.21 14.32 -13.55
CA ASP A 201 3.67 14.25 -13.51
C ASP A 201 4.19 13.13 -12.58
N GLY A 202 3.28 12.36 -11.96
CA GLY A 202 3.61 11.30 -10.99
C GLY A 202 3.78 11.80 -9.56
N SER A 203 3.72 13.12 -9.30
CA SER A 203 3.74 13.66 -7.94
C SER A 203 2.41 13.42 -7.22
N TYR A 204 2.42 13.51 -5.89
CA TYR A 204 1.21 13.38 -5.06
C TYR A 204 0.89 14.69 -4.36
N THR A 205 -0.39 15.06 -4.34
CA THR A 205 -0.90 16.21 -3.58
C THR A 205 -1.85 15.78 -2.48
N VAL A 206 -1.97 16.64 -1.46
CA VAL A 206 -2.90 16.49 -0.34
C VAL A 206 -3.71 17.77 -0.17
N LYS A 207 -4.96 17.63 0.29
CA LYS A 207 -5.83 18.77 0.60
C LYS A 207 -5.62 19.24 2.03
N VAL A 208 -5.33 20.52 2.18
CA VAL A 208 -5.08 21.18 3.46
C VAL A 208 -5.95 22.42 3.60
N LEU A 209 -6.17 22.86 4.84
CA LEU A 209 -6.82 24.15 5.09
C LEU A 209 -5.93 25.30 4.63
N LYS A 210 -6.54 26.33 4.04
CA LYS A 210 -5.85 27.60 3.74
C LYS A 210 -5.41 28.25 5.05
N ASN A 211 -4.21 28.81 5.04
CA ASN A 211 -3.69 29.61 6.16
C ASN A 211 -4.42 30.96 6.27
#